data_AF-A0A849D537-F1
#
_entry.id   AF-A0A849D537-F1
#
_cell.length_a   1.000
_cell.length_b   1.000
_cell.length_c   1.000
_cell.angle_alpha   90.00
_cell.angle_beta   90.00
_cell.angle_gamma   90.00
#
_symmetry.space_group_name_H-M   'P 1'
#
loop_
_entity.id
_entity.type
_entity.pdbx_description
1 polymer ?
#
loop_
_entity_poly.entity_id
_entity_poly.type
_entity_poly.pdbx_seq_one_letter_code
_entity_poly.pdbx_strand_id
1 'polypeptide(L)'
;MIYKIRTILDTEEDIFRDIEIEGSNTLEDLHNTITQAFGFLGNEMASFYTCDDRWNQEDEIPLFNVGEEESEVRLMNETLLQDILTENNPRLIYVY
;
A
#
# COMPACT_ATOMS: atom_id res chain seq x y z
N MET A 1 10.87 13.65 -2.99
CA MET A 1 10.50 13.51 -4.42
C MET A 1 9.02 13.17 -4.50
N ILE A 2 8.31 13.60 -5.53
CA ILE A 2 6.88 13.28 -5.69
C ILE A 2 6.74 11.97 -6.48
N TYR A 3 6.01 11.02 -5.92
CA TYR A 3 5.61 9.78 -6.57
C TYR A 3 4.32 10.01 -7.35
N LYS A 4 4.20 9.37 -8.51
CA LYS A 4 2.95 9.29 -9.28
C LYS A 4 2.53 7.83 -9.33
N ILE A 5 1.59 7.46 -8.48
CA ILE A 5 1.16 6.07 -8.28
C ILE A 5 -0.20 5.90 -8.95
N ARG A 6 -0.32 4.90 -9.82
CA ARG A 6 -1.62 4.45 -10.32
C ARG A 6 -2.11 3.28 -9.47
N THR A 7 -3.27 3.44 -8.87
CA THR A 7 -3.95 2.39 -8.12
C THR A 7 -5.11 1.87 -8.95
N ILE A 8 -5.14 0.57 -9.18
CA ILE A 8 -6.12 -0.11 -10.04
C ILE A 8 -6.96 -1.01 -9.14
N LEU A 9 -8.28 -0.86 -9.20
CA LEU A 9 -9.21 -1.73 -8.50
C LEU A 9 -9.40 -3.00 -9.33
N ASP A 10 -9.20 -4.16 -8.71
CA ASP A 10 -9.35 -5.46 -9.36
C ASP A 10 -10.84 -5.82 -9.52
N THR A 11 -11.45 -5.34 -10.60
CA THR A 11 -12.85 -5.57 -10.95
C THR A 11 -13.02 -5.68 -12.47
N GLU A 12 -14.19 -6.10 -12.95
CA GLU A 12 -14.46 -6.27 -14.38
C GLU A 12 -14.39 -4.95 -15.16
N GLU A 13 -14.71 -3.83 -14.49
CA GLU A 13 -14.62 -2.49 -15.05
C GLU A 13 -13.24 -1.85 -14.77
N ASP A 14 -12.72 -1.09 -15.72
CA ASP A 14 -11.46 -0.36 -15.55
C ASP A 14 -11.62 0.83 -14.59
N ILE A 15 -11.46 0.58 -13.29
CA ILE A 15 -11.52 1.61 -12.26
C ILE A 15 -10.12 1.84 -11.68
N PHE A 16 -9.60 3.06 -11.82
CA PHE A 16 -8.30 3.44 -11.26
C PHE A 16 -8.29 4.87 -10.72
N ARG A 17 -7.25 5.19 -9.93
CA ARG A 17 -6.92 6.54 -9.48
C ARG A 17 -5.42 6.78 -9.69
N ASP A 18 -5.09 7.98 -10.16
CA ASP A 18 -3.72 8.46 -10.16
C ASP A 18 -3.52 9.35 -8.92
N ILE A 19 -2.52 9.02 -8.11
CA ILE A 19 -2.22 9.67 -6.83
C ILE A 19 -0.83 10.30 -6.93
N GLU A 20 -0.75 11.59 -6.57
CA GLU A 20 0.52 12.27 -6.32
C GLU A 20 0.77 12.34 -4.81
N ILE A 21 1.89 11.82 -4.35
CA ILE A 21 2.23 11.73 -2.92
C ILE A 21 3.74 11.92 -2.71
N GLU A 22 4.17 12.47 -1.57
CA GLU A 22 5.61 12.62 -1.31
C GLU A 22 6.23 11.27 -0.97
N GLY A 23 7.44 10.99 -1.46
CA GLY A 23 8.16 9.76 -1.09
C GLY A 23 8.50 9.64 0.39
N SER A 24 8.50 10.77 1.10
CA SER A 24 8.64 10.87 2.56
C SER A 24 7.35 10.63 3.32
N ASN A 25 6.21 10.43 2.65
CA ASN A 25 4.99 9.95 3.29
C ASN A 25 5.09 8.46 3.60
N THR A 26 4.24 8.03 4.54
CA THR A 26 4.15 6.64 4.99
C THR A 26 3.24 5.81 4.09
N LEU A 27 3.29 4.49 4.22
CA LEU A 27 2.28 3.61 3.61
C LEU A 27 0.89 3.84 4.21
N GLU A 28 0.78 4.30 5.45
CA GLU A 28 -0.51 4.66 6.05
C GLU A 28 -1.10 5.92 5.38
N ASP A 29 -0.27 6.91 5.05
CA ASP A 29 -0.70 8.08 4.26
C ASP A 29 -1.22 7.65 2.89
N LEU A 30 -0.55 6.69 2.23
CA LEU A 30 -1.01 6.13 0.96
C LEU A 30 -2.33 5.37 1.12
N HIS A 31 -2.46 4.53 2.16
CA HIS A 31 -3.71 3.85 2.52
C HIS A 31 -4.86 4.84 2.66
N ASN A 32 -4.70 5.89 3.48
CA ASN A 32 -5.71 6.91 3.70
C ASN A 32 -6.07 7.67 2.41
N THR A 33 -5.09 7.91 1.55
CA THR A 33 -5.31 8.56 0.25
C THR A 33 -6.11 7.65 -0.70
N ILE A 34 -5.82 6.34 -0.74
CA ILE A 34 -6.56 5.38 -1.55
C ILE A 34 -8.00 5.25 -1.05
N THR A 35 -8.21 5.04 0.25
CA THR A 35 -9.56 4.90 0.81
C THR A 35 -10.41 6.15 0.53
N GLN A 36 -9.85 7.35 0.69
CA GLN A 36 -10.52 8.59 0.35
C GLN A 36 -10.84 8.70 -1.16
N ALA A 37 -9.89 8.34 -2.04
CA ALA A 37 -10.05 8.48 -3.48
C ALA A 37 -11.08 7.51 -4.10
N PHE A 38 -11.25 6.33 -3.49
CA PHE A 38 -12.26 5.34 -3.88
C PHE A 38 -13.57 5.46 -3.08
N GLY A 39 -13.60 6.26 -2.01
CA GLY A 39 -14.79 6.47 -1.19
C GLY A 39 -15.08 5.31 -0.23
N PHE A 40 -14.05 4.58 0.18
CA PHE A 40 -14.17 3.53 1.18
C PHE A 40 -14.36 4.13 2.58
N LEU A 41 -15.04 3.40 3.46
CA LEU A 41 -15.40 3.87 4.80
C LEU A 41 -14.19 3.92 5.77
N GLY A 42 -13.07 3.26 5.45
CA GLY A 42 -11.83 3.27 6.24
C GLY A 42 -11.92 2.49 7.55
N ASN A 43 -12.88 1.58 7.68
CA ASN A 43 -13.17 0.82 8.90
C ASN A 43 -12.72 -0.64 8.82
N GLU A 44 -12.16 -1.06 7.70
CA GLU A 44 -11.70 -2.43 7.45
C GLU A 44 -10.19 -2.54 7.69
N MET A 45 -9.71 -3.76 7.94
CA MET A 45 -8.28 -4.05 7.99
C MET A 45 -7.68 -3.96 6.59
N ALA A 46 -6.45 -3.50 6.50
CA ALA A 46 -5.75 -3.40 5.23
C ALA A 46 -4.28 -3.78 5.36
N SER A 47 -3.72 -4.29 4.26
CA SER A 47 -2.30 -4.65 4.14
C SER A 47 -1.76 -4.26 2.77
N PHE A 48 -0.52 -3.80 2.74
CA PHE A 48 0.28 -3.76 1.51
C PHE A 48 1.18 -4.99 1.49
N TYR A 49 1.40 -5.55 0.31
CA TYR A 49 2.38 -6.60 0.08
C TYR A 49 3.38 -6.13 -0.98
N THR A 50 4.66 -6.38 -0.74
CA THR A 50 5.65 -6.38 -1.84
C THR A 50 5.33 -7.53 -2.79
N CYS A 51 5.80 -7.43 -4.04
CA CYS A 51 5.54 -8.46 -5.02
C CYS A 51 6.63 -8.57 -6.08
N ASP A 52 6.76 -9.77 -6.63
CA ASP A 52 7.66 -10.05 -7.74
C ASP A 52 7.09 -9.54 -9.09
N ASP A 53 7.83 -9.80 -10.16
CA ASP A 53 7.42 -9.37 -11.50
C ASP A 53 6.11 -9.98 -12.01
N ARG A 54 5.65 -11.05 -11.36
CA ARG A 54 4.46 -11.83 -11.69
C ARG A 54 3.30 -11.55 -10.74
N TRP A 55 3.40 -10.52 -9.90
CA TRP A 55 2.39 -10.17 -8.89
C TRP A 55 2.18 -11.26 -7.83
N ASN A 56 3.20 -12.06 -7.53
CA ASN A 56 3.16 -12.94 -6.38
C ASN A 56 3.42 -12.12 -5.12
N GLN A 57 2.58 -12.27 -4.10
CA GLN A 57 2.75 -11.61 -2.80
C GLN A 57 4.01 -12.11 -2.10
N GLU A 58 4.78 -11.18 -1.52
CA GLU A 58 5.96 -11.45 -0.71
C GLU A 58 5.74 -10.92 0.72
N ASP A 59 6.42 -9.85 1.12
CA ASP A 59 6.40 -9.34 2.49
C ASP A 59 5.13 -8.52 2.76
N GLU A 60 4.44 -8.83 3.85
CA GLU A 60 3.27 -8.10 4.34
C GLU A 60 3.67 -6.89 5.19
N ILE A 61 2.96 -5.78 4.97
CA ILE A 61 3.06 -4.54 5.75
C ILE A 61 1.63 -4.14 6.16
N PRO A 62 1.15 -4.60 7.34
CA PRO A 62 -0.23 -4.39 7.75
C PRO A 62 -0.46 -3.01 8.37
N LEU A 63 -1.71 -2.57 8.35
CA LEU A 63 -2.16 -1.32 8.96
C LEU A 63 -2.09 -1.40 10.50
N PHE A 64 -2.43 -2.56 11.06
CA PHE A 64 -2.38 -2.82 12.49
C PHE A 64 -1.67 -4.14 12.77
N ASN A 65 -0.98 -4.23 13.90
CA ASN A 65 -0.46 -5.51 14.38
C ASN A 65 -1.60 -6.32 15.02
N VAL A 66 -2.04 -7.37 14.34
CA VAL A 66 -3.11 -8.29 14.82
C VAL A 66 -2.53 -9.65 15.26
N GLY A 67 -1.21 -9.84 15.17
CA GLY A 67 -0.54 -11.09 15.51
C GLY A 67 -0.33 -11.29 17.02
N GLU A 68 -0.38 -12.53 17.49
CA GLU A 68 -0.01 -12.91 18.86
C GLU A 68 1.51 -13.06 19.06
N GLU A 69 2.30 -13.13 17.98
CA GLU A 69 3.74 -13.35 18.04
C GLU A 69 4.55 -12.04 18.10
N GLU A 70 5.57 -12.01 18.96
CA GLU A 70 6.58 -10.94 19.11
C GLU A 70 7.50 -10.79 17.89
N SER A 71 7.08 -11.21 16.69
CA SER A 71 7.82 -10.90 15.48
C SER A 71 7.74 -9.39 15.21
N GLU A 72 8.87 -8.75 14.89
CA GLU A 72 8.92 -7.35 14.45
C GLU A 72 8.18 -7.21 13.11
N VAL A 73 6.86 -7.05 13.16
CA VAL A 73 6.04 -6.75 11.99
C VAL A 73 6.23 -5.29 11.64
N ARG A 74 6.71 -5.03 10.42
CA ARG A 74 6.83 -3.68 9.88
C ARG A 74 5.43 -3.12 9.62
N LEU A 75 5.07 -2.01 10.27
CA LEU A 75 3.75 -1.38 10.14
C LEU A 75 3.72 -0.27 9.09
N MET A 76 2.53 0.00 8.55
CA MET A 76 2.33 1.06 7.53
C MET A 76 2.74 2.45 8.02
N ASN A 77 2.45 2.81 9.27
CA ASN A 77 2.77 4.10 9.88
C ASN A 77 4.28 4.35 10.07
N GLU A 78 5.06 3.28 10.12
CA GLU A 78 6.51 3.32 10.33
C GLU A 78 7.30 3.16 9.03
N THR A 79 6.61 2.92 7.92
CA THR A 79 7.23 2.59 6.64
C THR A 79 7.06 3.72 5.64
N LEU A 80 8.17 4.35 5.24
CA LEU A 80 8.16 5.38 4.21
C LEU A 80 7.98 4.75 2.82
N LEU A 81 7.26 5.45 1.94
CA LEU A 81 7.05 5.01 0.57
C LEU A 81 8.37 4.80 -0.18
N GLN A 82 9.31 5.72 -0.03
CA GLN A 82 10.61 5.66 -0.72
C GLN A 82 11.50 4.49 -0.29
N ASP A 83 11.22 3.86 0.86
CA ASP A 83 11.98 2.70 1.35
C ASP A 83 11.47 1.38 0.74
N ILE A 84 10.25 1.41 0.19
CA ILE A 84 9.55 0.23 -0.36
C ILE A 84 9.42 0.33 -1.88
N LEU A 85 8.82 1.42 -2.37
CA LEU A 85 8.58 1.67 -3.78
C LEU A 85 9.83 2.29 -4.40
N THR A 86 10.51 1.51 -5.23
CA THR A 86 11.75 1.95 -5.90
C THR A 86 11.67 1.68 -7.40
N GLU A 87 12.63 2.17 -8.18
CA GLU A 87 12.68 1.85 -9.62
C GLU A 87 12.82 0.34 -9.89
N ASN A 88 13.45 -0.41 -8.98
CA ASN A 88 13.61 -1.86 -9.09
C ASN A 88 12.36 -2.61 -8.62
N ASN A 89 11.65 -2.07 -7.62
CA ASN A 89 10.42 -2.64 -7.06
C ASN A 89 9.28 -1.59 -7.14
N PRO A 90 8.72 -1.33 -8.34
CA PRO A 90 7.78 -0.23 -8.55
C PRO A 90 6.32 -0.62 -8.24
N ARG A 91 6.07 -1.82 -7.71
CA ARG A 91 4.72 -2.39 -7.56
C ARG A 91 4.47 -2.86 -6.14
N LEU A 92 3.23 -2.69 -5.71
CA LEU A 92 2.68 -3.22 -4.46
C LEU A 92 1.31 -3.82 -4.75
N ILE A 93 0.94 -4.83 -3.98
CA ILE A 93 -0.42 -5.34 -3.91
C ILE A 93 -1.07 -4.74 -2.68
N TYR A 94 -2.25 -4.16 -2.84
CA TYR A 94 -3.00 -3.54 -1.77
C TYR A 94 -4.29 -4.33 -1.53
N VAL A 95 -4.46 -4.84 -0.31
CA VAL A 95 -5.66 -5.58 0.11
C VAL A 95 -6.40 -4.72 1.15
N TYR A 96 -7.67 -4.46 0.87
CA TYR A 96 -8.60 -3.68 1.69
C TYR A 96 -9.93 -4.42 1.77
#